data_AF-A0A501WI49-F1
#
_entry.id   AF-A0A501WI49-F1
#
_cell.length_a   1.000
_cell.length_b   1.000
_cell.length_c   1.000
_cell.angle_alpha   90.00
_cell.angle_beta   90.00
_cell.angle_gamma   90.00
#
_symmetry.space_group_name_H-M   'P 1'
#
loop_
_entity.id
_entity.type
_entity.pdbx_description
1 polymer ?
#
loop_
_entity_poly.entity_id
_entity_poly.type
_entity_poly.pdbx_seq_one_letter_code
_entity_poly.pdbx_strand_id
1 'polypeptide(L)' 'SKHGESKLLRECTLPLTGTGVVDRIITNLGVFDVVEGGLKLVELADGVTEDEVRAATEATLVS' A
#
# COMPACT_ATOMS: atom_id res chain seq x y z
N SER A 1 -19.29 -32.88 -11.63
CA SER A 1 -19.64 -32.52 -10.23
C SER A 1 -18.35 -32.00 -9.59
N LYS A 2 -18.09 -30.68 -9.45
CA LYS A 2 -18.47 -29.80 -8.31
C LYS A 2 -18.37 -30.62 -7.00
N HIS A 3 -17.41 -30.42 -6.11
CA HIS A 3 -17.14 -29.29 -5.21
C HIS A 3 -15.62 -29.32 -4.85
N GLY A 4 -14.84 -28.24 -4.83
CA GLY A 4 -15.06 -27.05 -4.02
C GLY A 4 -14.16 -27.05 -2.78
N GLU A 5 -12.90 -27.49 -2.86
CA GLU A 5 -11.95 -27.26 -1.76
C GLU A 5 -11.40 -25.83 -1.86
N SER A 6 -11.88 -25.01 -0.93
CA SER A 6 -11.60 -23.58 -0.80
C SER A 6 -10.10 -23.31 -0.67
N LYS A 7 -9.57 -22.44 -1.54
CA LYS A 7 -8.19 -21.95 -1.50
C LYS A 7 -7.96 -20.83 -0.47
N LEU A 8 -8.96 -20.50 0.35
CA LEU A 8 -8.86 -19.49 1.40
C LEU A 8 -8.47 -20.17 2.72
N LEU A 9 -7.21 -20.55 2.82
CA LEU A 9 -6.58 -20.86 4.09
C LEU A 9 -6.32 -19.56 4.87
N ARG A 10 -6.42 -19.64 6.20
CA ARG A 10 -6.25 -18.54 7.17
C ARG A 10 -4.85 -17.92 7.20
N GLU A 11 -3.89 -18.53 6.52
CA GLU A 11 -2.51 -18.06 6.44
C GLU A 11 -2.12 -17.89 4.98
N CYS A 12 -1.80 -16.64 4.64
CA CYS A 12 -1.26 -16.26 3.35
C CYS A 12 0.08 -16.96 3.12
N THR A 13 0.16 -17.77 2.06
CA THR A 13 1.38 -18.44 1.58
C THR A 13 2.12 -17.66 0.49
N LEU A 14 1.71 -16.41 0.23
CA LEU A 14 2.50 -15.51 -0.60
C LEU A 14 3.60 -14.91 0.26
N PRO A 15 4.87 -14.96 -0.18
CA PRO A 15 5.94 -14.32 0.55
C PRO A 15 5.63 -12.83 0.59
N LEU A 16 5.33 -12.32 1.79
CA LEU A 16 5.37 -10.90 2.12
C LEU A 16 6.81 -10.45 1.88
N THR A 17 7.13 -10.09 0.64
CA THR A 17 8.41 -9.51 0.28
C THR A 17 8.48 -8.12 0.89
N GLY A 18 8.88 -8.06 2.16
CA GLY A 18 9.38 -6.86 2.81
C GLY A 18 8.42 -6.18 3.76
N THR A 19 8.21 -6.75 4.95
CA THR A 19 7.89 -5.94 6.12
C THR A 19 9.09 -5.01 6.41
N GLY A 20 9.01 -3.75 5.97
CA GLY A 20 9.92 -2.68 6.37
C GLY A 20 11.22 -2.47 5.56
N VAL A 21 11.28 -2.86 4.28
CA VAL A 21 12.46 -2.64 3.40
C VAL A 21 12.17 -1.78 2.16
N VAL A 22 11.00 -1.13 2.10
CA VAL A 22 10.72 -0.16 1.05
C VAL A 22 11.04 1.23 1.56
N ASP A 23 12.05 1.90 1.02
CA ASP A 23 12.40 3.28 1.36
C ASP A 23 11.44 4.29 0.68
N ARG A 24 10.95 3.95 -0.52
CA ARG A 24 10.09 4.78 -1.35
C ARG A 24 9.07 3.95 -2.13
N ILE A 25 7.82 4.38 -2.11
CA ILE A 25 6.69 3.78 -2.82
C ILE A 25 6.27 4.73 -3.93
N ILE A 26 6.35 4.28 -5.18
CA ILE A 26 5.88 5.04 -6.35
C ILE A 26 4.63 4.37 -6.87
N THR A 27 3.56 5.14 -7.00
CA THR A 27 2.25 4.68 -7.47
C THR A 27 1.73 5.61 -8.55
N ASN A 28 0.63 5.22 -9.19
CA ASN A 28 -0.11 6.11 -10.10
C ASN A 28 -0.73 7.33 -9.39
N LEU A 29 -0.79 7.31 -8.05
CA LEU A 29 -1.32 8.41 -7.24
C LEU A 29 -0.25 9.42 -6.83
N GLY A 30 1.03 8.99 -6.81
CA GLY A 30 2.12 9.82 -6.33
C GLY A 30 3.29 9.00 -5.78
N VAL A 31 4.26 9.74 -5.25
CA VAL A 31 5.49 9.25 -4.63
C VAL A 31 5.39 9.44 -3.12
N PHE A 32 5.68 8.37 -2.39
CA PHE A 32 5.64 8.31 -0.94
C PHE A 32 6.96 7.80 -0.39
N ASP A 33 7.48 8.42 0.65
CA ASP A 33 8.60 7.90 1.42
C ASP A 33 8.09 7.15 2.64
N VAL A 34 8.67 5.98 2.91
CA VAL A 34 8.35 5.25 4.13
C VAL A 34 9.24 5.78 5.24
N VAL A 35 8.64 6.35 6.27
CA VAL A 35 9.35 6.91 7.43
C VAL A 35 8.89 6.21 8.69
N GLU A 36 9.66 6.39 9.77
CA GLU A 36 9.29 5.84 11.07
C GLU A 36 7.96 6.44 11.53
N GLY A 37 6.91 5.61 11.58
CA GLY A 37 5.56 6.02 11.97
C GLY A 37 4.55 6.25 10.83
N GLY A 38 4.93 6.11 9.56
CA GLY A 38 3.96 6.22 8.46
C GLY A 38 4.55 6.42 7.07
N LEU A 39 3.72 6.91 6.15
CA LEU A 39 4.11 7.31 4.80
C LEU A 39 4.16 8.83 4.69
N LYS A 40 5.27 9.37 4.24
CA LYS A 40 5.41 10.79 3.90
C LYS A 40 5.08 11.02 2.44
N LEU A 41 4.16 11.93 2.16
CA LEU A 41 3.86 12.34 0.79
C LEU A 41 5.01 13.20 0.26
N VAL A 42 5.65 12.75 -0.82
CA VAL A 42 6.76 13.48 -1.48
C VAL A 42 6.24 14.27 -2.66
N GLU A 43 5.41 13.62 -3.49
CA GLU A 43 4.89 14.20 -4.71
C GLU A 43 3.54 13.55 -5.05
N LEU A 44 2.57 14.34 -5.50
CA LEU A 44 1.31 13.83 -6.04
C LEU A 44 1.43 13.70 -7.55
N ALA A 45 0.79 12.68 -8.10
CA ALA A 45 0.63 12.58 -9.55
C ALA A 45 -0.23 13.73 -10.08
N ASP A 46 -0.04 14.08 -11.35
CA ASP A 46 -0.71 15.21 -11.97
C ASP A 46 -2.24 14.99 -12.00
N GLY A 47 -2.98 15.94 -11.42
CA GLY A 47 -4.43 15.83 -11.24
C GLY A 47 -4.90 14.95 -10.07
N VAL A 48 -3.99 14.42 -9.25
CA VAL A 48 -4.32 13.69 -8.02
C VAL A 48 -4.27 14.61 -6.81
N THR A 49 -5.27 14.50 -5.95
CA THR A 49 -5.40 15.27 -4.71
C THR A 49 -4.97 14.46 -3.49
N GLU A 50 -4.59 15.14 -2.40
CA GLU A 50 -4.29 14.46 -1.13
C GLU A 50 -5.47 13.66 -0.59
N ASP A 51 -6.70 14.13 -0.81
CA ASP A 51 -7.91 13.45 -0.37
C ASP A 51 -8.10 12.11 -1.09
N GLU A 52 -7.83 12.07 -2.40
CA GLU A 52 -7.85 10.83 -3.18
C GLU A 52 -6.79 9.85 -2.69
N VAL A 53 -5.59 10.35 -2.37
CA VAL A 53 -4.54 9.53 -1.77
C VAL A 53 -4.98 8.98 -0.42
N ARG A 54 -5.54 9.82 0.46
CA ARG A 54 -6.04 9.41 1.80
C ARG A 54 -7.20 8.42 1.70
N ALA A 55 -8.05 8.54 0.67
CA ALA A 55 -9.12 7.59 0.42
C ALA A 55 -8.61 6.26 -0.14
N ALA A 56 -7.53 6.29 -0.90
CA ALA A 56 -6.93 5.12 -1.54
C ALA A 56 -5.90 4.38 -0.67
N THR A 57 -5.40 5.01 0.40
CA THR A 57 -4.42 4.43 1.32
C THR A 57 -4.96 4.31 2.74
N GLU A 58 -4.88 3.12 3.33
CA GLU A 58 -5.15 2.91 4.76
C GLU A 58 -3.93 3.24 5.65
N ALA A 59 -2.79 3.61 5.03
CA ALA A 59 -1.58 3.96 5.75
C ALA A 59 -1.68 5.34 6.40
N THR A 60 -1.08 5.48 7.58
CA THR A 60 -0.95 6.77 8.25
C THR A 60 -0.04 7.67 7.42
N LEU A 61 -0.62 8.71 6.81
CA LEU A 61 0.14 9.76 6.15
C LEU A 61 0.71 10.72 7.20
N VAL A 62 2.03 10.84 7.22
CA VAL A 62 2.76 11.82 8.03
C VAL A 62 3.16 12.99 7.13
N SER A 63 2.74 14.20 7.52
CA SER A 63 3.05 15.45 6.81
C SER A 63 4.47 15.93 7.09
#